data_AF-A0A401U1K1-F1
#
_entry.id   AF-A0A401U1K1-F1
#
_cell.length_a   1.000
_cell.length_b   1.000
_cell.length_c   1.000
_cell.angle_alpha   90.00
_cell.angle_beta   90.00
_cell.angle_gamma   90.00
#
_symmetry.space_group_name_H-M   'P 1'
#
loop_
_entity.id
_entity.type
_entity.pdbx_description
1 polymer ?
#
loop_
_entity_poly.entity_id
_entity_poly.type
_entity_poly.pdbx_seq_one_letter_code
_entity_poly.pdbx_strand_id
1 'polypeptide(L)' 'MLPTAAFLILFLAYPLGLGVWMSFTDERIGRAGAFIGVENYQWLWDDSIFWLSVFNTLLYTLIASAIKFAIGLYLA' A
#
# COMPACT_ATOMS: atom_id res chain seq x y z
N MET A 1 -14.65 -17.72 15.58
CA MET A 1 -14.69 -16.72 14.49
C MET A 1 -14.57 -15.29 15.04
N LEU A 2 -15.46 -14.85 15.95
CA LEU A 2 -15.39 -13.54 16.60
C LEU A 2 -14.02 -13.15 17.20
N PRO A 3 -13.34 -13.99 18.02
CA PRO A 3 -12.04 -13.62 18.59
C PRO A 3 -10.98 -13.44 17.49
N THR A 4 -10.92 -14.33 16.50
CA THR A 4 -10.00 -14.22 15.36
C THR A 4 -10.23 -12.96 14.53
N ALA A 5 -11.49 -12.63 14.24
CA ALA A 5 -11.84 -11.42 13.50
C ALA A 5 -11.45 -10.14 14.27
N ALA A 6 -11.67 -10.11 15.59
CA ALA A 6 -11.27 -8.99 16.43
C ALA A 6 -9.74 -8.78 16.40
N PHE A 7 -8.96 -9.86 16.47
CA PHE A 7 -7.51 -9.80 16.32
C PHE A 7 -7.08 -9.25 14.94
N LEU A 8 -7.69 -9.74 13.85
CA LEU A 8 -7.39 -9.21 12.51
C LEU A 8 -7.72 -7.73 12.39
N ILE A 9 -8.89 -7.29 12.87
CA ILE A 9 -9.26 -5.86 12.83
C ILE A 9 -8.26 -5.02 13.62
N LEU A 10 -7.91 -5.45 14.83
CA LEU A 10 -7.02 -4.69 15.71
C LEU A 10 -5.60 -4.56 15.14
N PHE A 11 -5.06 -5.63 14.55
CA PHE A 11 -3.66 -5.64 14.11
C PHE A 11 -3.45 -5.37 12.63
N LEU A 12 -4.49 -5.49 11.79
CA LEU A 12 -4.44 -5.19 10.37
C LEU A 12 -5.16 -3.90 10.04
N ALA A 13 -6.44 -3.77 10.42
CA ALA A 13 -7.26 -2.64 10.00
C ALA A 13 -6.85 -1.34 10.71
N TYR A 14 -6.51 -1.39 12.00
CA TYR A 14 -6.05 -0.20 12.74
C TYR A 14 -4.79 0.45 12.13
N PRO A 15 -3.65 -0.26 11.94
CA PRO A 15 -2.46 0.37 11.35
C PRO A 15 -2.68 0.81 9.90
N LEU A 16 -3.52 0.10 9.13
CA LEU A 16 -3.88 0.54 7.78
C LEU A 16 -4.68 1.85 7.81
N GLY A 17 -5.71 1.94 8.65
CA GLY A 17 -6.49 3.16 8.82
C GLY A 17 -5.65 4.33 9.32
N LEU A 18 -4.73 4.07 10.25
CA LEU A 18 -3.77 5.07 10.72
C LEU A 18 -2.83 5.52 9.59
N GLY A 19 -2.32 4.60 8.78
CA GLY A 19 -1.48 4.93 7.63
C GLY A 19 -2.21 5.77 6.58
N VAL A 20 -3.50 5.47 6.34
CA VAL A 20 -4.37 6.29 5.48
C VAL A 20 -4.60 7.67 6.09
N TRP A 21 -4.80 7.78 7.40
CA TRP A 21 -4.90 9.10 8.04
C TRP A 21 -3.59 9.89 7.92
N MET A 22 -2.46 9.23 8.15
CA MET A 22 -1.13 9.82 8.05
C MET A 22 -0.82 10.33 6.65
N SER A 23 -1.31 9.69 5.59
CA SER A 23 -1.08 10.17 4.22
C SER A 23 -1.78 11.49 3.90
N PHE A 24 -2.75 11.93 4.69
CA PHE A 24 -3.36 13.28 4.61
C PHE A 24 -2.67 14.31 5.54
N THR A 25 -1.59 13.93 6.21
CA THR A 25 -0.85 14.79 7.15
C THR A 25 0.63 14.92 6.76
N ASP A 26 1.28 16.05 7.09
CA ASP A 26 2.76 16.22 7.02
C ASP A 26 3.39 15.72 8.33
N GLU A 27 3.13 14.47 8.69
CA GLU A 27 3.74 13.83 9.87
C GLU A 27 5.17 13.38 9.53
N ARG A 28 6.15 13.79 10.34
CA ARG A 28 7.55 13.37 10.19
C ARG A 28 8.06 12.84 11.51
N ILE A 29 9.04 11.93 11.47
CA ILE A 29 9.66 11.42 12.69
C ILE A 29 10.23 12.60 13.49
N GLY A 30 9.70 12.81 14.70
CA GLY A 30 10.10 13.90 15.58
C GLY A 30 9.36 15.23 15.38
N ARG A 31 8.36 15.32 14.50
CA ARG A 31 7.53 16.51 14.29
C ARG A 31 6.05 16.12 14.19
N ALA A 32 5.24 16.68 15.09
CA ALA A 32 3.79 16.53 15.05
C ALA A 32 3.24 16.95 13.67
N GLY A 33 2.47 16.07 13.06
CA GLY A 33 1.91 16.26 11.74
C GLY A 33 0.79 17.29 11.74
N ALA A 34 0.79 18.11 10.70
CA ALA A 34 -0.32 18.99 10.36
C ALA A 34 -1.20 18.30 9.31
N PHE A 35 -2.51 18.46 9.41
CA PHE A 35 -3.42 18.02 8.35
C PHE A 35 -3.27 18.92 7.13
N ILE A 36 -2.87 18.34 6.00
CA ILE A 36 -2.57 19.03 4.74
C ILE A 36 -3.51 18.60 3.61
N GLY A 37 -4.53 17.79 3.91
CA GLY A 37 -5.45 17.27 2.89
C GLY A 37 -4.70 16.40 1.86
N VAL A 38 -4.84 16.73 0.58
CA VAL A 38 -4.33 15.88 -0.53
C VAL A 38 -2.98 16.32 -1.09
N GLU A 39 -2.30 17.27 -0.45
CA GLU A 39 -1.03 17.82 -0.93
C GLU A 39 0.05 16.76 -1.17
N ASN A 40 0.15 15.76 -0.29
CA ASN A 40 1.06 14.62 -0.48
C ASN A 40 0.79 13.87 -1.80
N TYR A 41 -0.49 13.68 -2.16
CA TYR A 41 -0.87 12.99 -3.39
C TYR A 41 -0.59 13.83 -4.63
N GLN A 42 -0.79 15.14 -4.55
CA GLN A 42 -0.44 16.07 -5.64
C GLN A 42 1.07 16.06 -5.89
N TRP A 43 1.86 16.07 -4.82
CA TRP A 43 3.32 15.97 -4.91
C TRP A 43 3.77 14.65 -5.56
N LEU A 44 3.17 13.51 -5.16
CA LEU A 44 3.45 12.21 -5.78
C LEU A 44 3.05 12.14 -7.25
N TRP A 45 1.99 12.86 -7.64
CA TRP A 45 1.43 12.79 -8.99
C TRP A 45 2.42 13.26 -10.06
N ASP A 46 3.22 14.29 -9.74
CA ASP A 46 4.23 14.83 -10.65
C ASP A 46 5.60 14.11 -10.53
N ASP A 47 5.73 13.11 -9.64
CA ASP A 47 6.97 12.37 -9.44
C ASP A 47 7.12 11.21 -10.44
N SER A 48 8.01 11.39 -11.41
CA SER A 48 8.35 10.36 -12.41
C SER A 48 8.90 9.06 -11.80
N ILE A 49 9.60 9.12 -10.66
CA ILE A 49 10.18 7.96 -9.98
C ILE A 49 9.07 7.15 -9.30
N PHE A 50 8.07 7.84 -8.74
CA PHE A 50 6.88 7.19 -8.19
C PHE A 50 6.17 6.36 -9.26
N TRP A 51 5.85 6.95 -10.41
CA TRP A 51 5.18 6.24 -11.50
C TRP A 51 5.99 5.10 -12.08
N LEU A 52 7.31 5.29 -12.23
CA LEU A 52 8.20 4.21 -12.66
C LEU A 52 8.16 3.03 -11.67
N SER A 53 8.17 3.31 -10.38
CA SER A 53 8.12 2.29 -9.32
C SER A 53 6.76 1.57 -9.29
N VAL A 54 5.65 2.29 -9.47
CA VAL A 54 4.30 1.72 -9.58
C VAL A 54 4.22 0.79 -10.80
N PHE A 55 4.66 1.26 -11.97
CA PHE A 55 4.66 0.46 -13.19
C PHE A 55 5.50 -0.80 -13.05
N ASN A 56 6.73 -0.67 -12.53
CA ASN A 56 7.61 -1.81 -12.29
C ASN A 56 6.94 -2.83 -11.36
N THR A 57 6.39 -2.38 -10.23
CA THR A 57 5.72 -3.27 -9.26
C THR A 57 4.56 -4.04 -9.88
N LEU A 58 3.72 -3.35 -10.66
CA LEU A 58 2.60 -3.98 -11.37
C LEU A 58 3.11 -4.98 -12.42
N LEU A 59 4.12 -4.60 -13.21
CA LEU A 59 4.72 -5.46 -14.23
C LEU A 59 5.30 -6.73 -13.61
N TYR A 60 6.12 -6.60 -12.56
CA TYR A 60 6.69 -7.72 -11.83
C TYR A 60 5.60 -8.62 -11.24
N THR A 61 4.60 -8.04 -10.59
CA THR A 61 3.51 -8.80 -9.96
C THR A 61 2.70 -9.58 -10.98
N LEU A 62 2.37 -8.98 -12.12
CA LEU A 62 1.57 -9.59 -13.17
C LEU A 62 2.34 -10.70 -13.87
N ILE A 63 3.60 -10.45 -14.25
CA ILE A 63 4.46 -11.46 -14.88
C ILE A 63 4.69 -12.63 -13.91
N ALA A 64 5.05 -12.35 -12.65
CA ALA A 64 5.29 -13.40 -11.66
C ALA A 64 4.02 -14.21 -11.39
N SER A 65 2.86 -13.58 -11.28
CA SER A 65 1.58 -14.27 -11.08
C SER A 65 1.19 -15.12 -12.29
N ALA A 66 1.36 -14.61 -13.51
CA ALA A 66 1.08 -15.35 -14.74
C ALA A 66 1.97 -16.59 -14.89
N ILE A 67 3.28 -16.45 -14.63
CA ILE A 67 4.21 -17.58 -14.66
C ILE A 67 3.87 -18.61 -13.59
N LYS A 68 3.65 -18.19 -12.34
CA LYS A 68 3.26 -19.09 -11.24
C LYS A 68 1.98 -19.83 -11.55
N PHE A 69 0.99 -19.14 -12.13
CA PHE A 69 -0.28 -19.74 -12.54
C PHE A 69 -0.09 -20.75 -13.67
N ALA A 70 0.67 -20.42 -14.72
CA ALA A 70 0.94 -21.31 -15.84
C ALA A 70 1.69 -22.57 -15.40
N ILE A 71 2.72 -22.42 -14.56
CA ILE A 71 3.44 -23.55 -13.97
C ILE A 71 2.50 -24.39 -13.09
N GLY A 72 1.70 -23.73 -12.25
CA GLY A 72 0.72 -24.41 -11.40
C GLY A 72 -0.28 -25.23 -12.22
N LEU A 73 -0.76 -24.70 -13.35
CA LEU A 73 -1.66 -25.41 -14.26
C LEU A 73 -0.97 -26.59 -14.96
N TYR A 74 0.31 -26.46 -15.31
CA TYR A 74 1.08 -27.54 -15.92
C TYR A 74 1.37 -28.69 -14.93
N LEU A 75 1.59 -28.37 -13.65
CA LEU A 75 1.91 -29.37 -12.62
C LEU A 75 0.67 -30.03 -11.97
N ALA A 76 -0.53 -29.45 -12.16
CA ALA A 76 -1.79 -29.98 -11.65
C ALA A 76 -2.31 -31.15 -12.50
#